data_AF-A0A954NY23-F1
#
_entry.id   AF-A0A954NY23-F1
#
_cell.length_a   1.000
_cell.length_b   1.000
_cell.length_c   1.000
_cell.angle_alpha   90.00
_cell.angle_beta   90.00
_cell.angle_gamma   90.00
#
_symmetry.space_group_name_H-M   'P 1'
#
loop_
_entity.id
_entity.type
_entity.pdbx_description
1 polymer ?
#
loop_
_entity_poly.entity_id
_entity_poly.type
_entity_poly.pdbx_seq_one_letter_code
_entity_poly.pdbx_strand_id
1 'polypeptide(L)'
;LAAIFIISGAAKFGDIAGTAGYISSVGLPAGTALAWLSGLFEVLAGLAILVGFLTRPAALAFAAFCVVAAFFFHYNPADQMQMINFMKNLAIAGGFLALFVTGPGSISVDAKRGAAIPVLA
;
A
#
# COMPACT_ATOMS: atom_id res chain seq x y z
N LEU A 1 6.03 4.72 -6.93
CA LEU A 1 5.09 3.91 -6.12
C LEU A 1 5.39 3.98 -4.63
N ALA A 2 6.59 3.65 -4.14
CA ALA A 2 6.90 3.57 -2.70
C ALA A 2 6.68 4.87 -1.88
N ALA A 3 7.11 6.03 -2.38
CA ALA A 3 7.23 7.25 -1.57
C ALA A 3 5.94 7.68 -0.87
N ILE A 4 4.79 7.58 -1.56
CA ILE A 4 3.50 7.99 -1.00
C ILE A 4 3.12 7.17 0.24
N PHE A 5 3.43 5.87 0.25
CA PHE A 5 3.15 4.98 1.38
C PHE A 5 4.14 5.20 2.53
N ILE A 6 5.42 5.44 2.24
CA ILE A 6 6.40 5.74 3.29
C ILE A 6 5.99 7.03 4.04
N ILE A 7 5.62 8.07 3.29
CA ILE A 7 5.20 9.36 3.88
C ILE A 7 3.87 9.19 4.63
N SER A 8 2.88 8.55 4.01
CA SER A 8 1.57 8.29 4.62
C SER A 8 1.68 7.45 5.90
N GLY A 9 2.47 6.38 5.88
CA GLY A 9 2.65 5.48 7.01
C GLY A 9 3.39 6.17 8.15
N ALA A 10 4.43 6.95 7.84
CA ALA A 10 5.14 7.74 8.83
C ALA A 10 4.23 8.78 9.51
N ALA A 11 3.36 9.45 8.72
CA ALA A 11 2.41 10.42 9.25
C ALA A 11 1.42 9.81 10.25
N LYS A 12 0.99 8.56 10.06
CA LYS A 12 0.08 7.86 11.00
C LYS A 12 0.67 7.71 12.39
N PHE A 13 1.99 7.54 12.53
CA PHE A 13 2.64 7.47 13.84
C PHE A 13 2.63 8.80 14.60
N GLY A 14 2.49 9.93 13.90
CA GLY A 14 2.31 11.24 14.51
C GLY A 14 0.92 11.46 15.10
N ASP A 15 -0.09 10.74 14.61
CA ASP A 15 -1.47 10.80 15.12
C ASP A 15 -2.21 9.46 14.93
N ILE A 16 -1.86 8.50 15.78
CA ILE A 16 -2.51 7.18 15.80
C ILE A 16 -3.97 7.28 16.22
N ALA A 17 -4.30 8.18 17.15
CA ALA A 17 -5.67 8.32 17.66
C ALA A 17 -6.61 8.86 16.57
N GLY A 18 -6.20 9.89 15.83
CA GLY A 18 -6.95 10.40 14.69
C GLY A 18 -7.11 9.35 13.58
N THR A 19 -6.04 8.63 13.27
CA THR A 19 -6.09 7.52 12.29
C THR A 19 -7.06 6.42 12.75
N ALA A 20 -7.02 6.03 14.02
CA ALA A 20 -7.92 5.04 14.60
C ALA A 20 -9.39 5.48 14.53
N GLY A 21 -9.67 6.75 14.86
CA GLY A 21 -11.00 7.34 14.74
C GLY A 21 -11.51 7.31 13.31
N TYR A 22 -10.67 7.65 12.33
CA TYR A 22 -11.02 7.57 10.91
C TYR A 22 -11.32 6.13 10.47
N ILE A 23 -10.49 5.15 10.86
CA ILE A 23 -10.74 3.73 10.57
C ILE A 23 -12.07 3.25 11.18
N SER A 24 -12.37 3.64 12.42
CA SER A 24 -13.65 3.27 13.04
C SER A 24 -14.85 3.97 12.39
N SER A 25 -14.68 5.17 11.82
CA SER A 25 -15.77 5.89 11.14
C SER A 25 -16.30 5.19 9.89
N VAL A 26 -15.49 4.32 9.26
CA VAL A 26 -15.89 3.51 8.09
C VAL A 26 -16.40 2.11 8.49
N GLY A 27 -16.67 1.89 9.78
CA GLY A 27 -17.26 0.65 10.30
C GLY A 27 -16.28 -0.50 10.53
N LEU A 28 -14.96 -0.27 10.40
CA LEU A 28 -13.96 -1.30 10.67
C LEU A 28 -13.76 -1.48 12.19
N PRO A 29 -13.70 -2.74 12.68
CA PRO A 29 -13.43 -3.01 14.09
C PRO A 29 -11.97 -2.73 14.44
N ALA A 30 -11.68 -2.59 15.74
CA ALA A 30 -10.31 -2.47 16.26
C ALA A 30 -9.48 -1.34 15.62
N GLY A 31 -10.07 -0.14 15.47
CA GLY A 31 -9.45 1.02 14.79
C GLY A 31 -8.01 1.32 15.22
N THR A 32 -7.71 1.25 16.52
CA THR A 32 -6.34 1.48 17.03
C THR A 32 -5.35 0.43 16.55
N ALA A 33 -5.73 -0.86 16.55
CA ALA A 33 -4.87 -1.93 16.07
C ALA A 33 -4.63 -1.79 14.55
N LEU A 34 -5.68 -1.50 13.79
CA LEU A 34 -5.58 -1.26 12.35
C LEU A 34 -4.79 0.01 12.00
N ALA A 35 -4.83 1.05 12.82
CA ALA A 35 -4.00 2.25 12.64
C ALA A 35 -2.51 1.92 12.76
N TRP A 36 -2.11 1.18 13.79
CA TRP A 36 -0.74 0.71 13.95
C TRP A 36 -0.32 -0.24 12.81
N LEU A 37 -1.16 -1.22 12.47
CA LEU A 37 -0.88 -2.18 11.42
C LEU A 37 -0.74 -1.52 10.05
N SER A 38 -1.62 -0.57 9.70
CA SER A 38 -1.53 0.16 8.44
C SER A 38 -0.29 1.06 8.39
N GLY A 39 0.05 1.78 9.46
CA GLY A 39 1.28 2.57 9.54
C GLY A 39 2.54 1.73 9.38
N LEU A 40 2.64 0.63 10.12
CA LEU A 40 3.77 -0.32 10.02
C LEU A 40 3.86 -0.94 8.64
N PHE A 41 2.74 -1.41 8.09
CA PHE A 41 2.69 -1.99 6.76
C PHE A 41 3.18 -0.99 5.70
N GLU A 42 2.61 0.21 5.67
CA GLU A 42 2.93 1.21 4.66
C GLU A 42 4.42 1.62 4.68
N VAL A 43 5.01 1.78 5.88
CA VAL A 43 6.43 2.10 6.00
C VAL A 43 7.31 0.90 5.63
N LEU A 44 7.10 -0.27 6.23
CA LEU A 44 7.97 -1.43 6.04
C LEU A 44 7.89 -1.97 4.61
N ALA A 45 6.69 -2.16 4.08
CA ALA A 45 6.51 -2.58 2.70
C ALA A 45 6.94 -1.48 1.73
N GLY A 46 6.71 -0.21 2.06
CA GLY A 46 7.15 0.92 1.23
C GLY A 46 8.66 0.96 1.07
N LEU A 47 9.40 0.78 2.17
CA LEU A 47 10.85 0.67 2.17
C LEU A 47 11.32 -0.58 1.42
N ALA A 48 10.64 -1.71 1.57
CA ALA A 48 10.92 -2.94 0.84
C ALA A 48 10.81 -2.72 -0.69
N ILE A 49 9.74 -2.06 -1.17
CA ILE A 49 9.60 -1.67 -2.57
C ILE A 49 10.68 -0.68 -3.00
N LEU A 50 11.02 0.30 -2.15
CA LEU A 50 12.01 1.33 -2.48
C LEU A 50 13.39 0.73 -2.79
N VAL A 51 13.85 -0.22 -1.98
CA VAL A 51 15.16 -0.87 -2.17
C VAL A 51 15.08 -2.10 -3.09
N GLY A 52 13.87 -2.49 -3.49
CA GLY A 52 13.60 -3.69 -4.27
C GLY A 52 13.94 -4.97 -3.51
N PHE A 53 13.50 -5.08 -2.27
CA PHE A 53 13.59 -6.28 -1.42
C PHE A 53 12.20 -6.89 -1.23
N LEU A 54 12.04 -8.19 -1.46
CA LEU A 54 10.73 -8.88 -1.44
C LEU A 54 9.70 -8.17 -2.34
N THR A 55 10.14 -7.70 -3.50
CA THR A 55 9.39 -6.75 -4.33
C THR A 55 8.06 -7.30 -4.80
N ARG A 56 8.03 -8.57 -5.24
CA ARG A 56 6.81 -9.24 -5.72
C ARG A 56 5.77 -9.40 -4.61
N PRO A 57 6.06 -10.07 -3.48
CA PRO A 57 5.08 -10.18 -2.41
C PRO A 57 4.69 -8.81 -1.82
N ALA A 58 5.62 -7.85 -1.70
CA ALA A 58 5.29 -6.50 -1.25
C ALA A 58 4.36 -5.75 -2.22
N ALA A 59 4.58 -5.91 -3.53
CA ALA A 59 3.74 -5.29 -4.55
C ALA A 59 2.33 -5.89 -4.53
N LEU A 60 2.21 -7.22 -4.41
CA LEU A 60 0.91 -7.86 -4.30
C LEU A 60 0.16 -7.43 -3.04
N ALA A 61 0.86 -7.34 -1.90
CA ALA A 61 0.29 -6.85 -0.65
C ALA A 61 -0.19 -5.40 -0.78
N PHE A 62 0.57 -4.52 -1.43
CA PHE A 62 0.13 -3.15 -1.69
C PHE A 62 -1.04 -3.05 -2.66
N ALA A 63 -1.08 -3.90 -3.69
CA ALA A 63 -2.22 -3.93 -4.60
C ALA A 63 -3.51 -4.28 -3.84
N ALA A 64 -3.46 -5.31 -2.99
CA ALA A 64 -4.58 -5.67 -2.12
C ALA A 64 -4.94 -4.54 -1.13
N PHE A 65 -3.93 -3.95 -0.47
CA PHE A 65 -4.11 -2.83 0.45
C PHE A 65 -4.82 -1.65 -0.21
N CYS A 66 -4.39 -1.25 -1.41
CA CYS A 66 -5.01 -0.16 -2.18
C CYS A 66 -6.47 -0.46 -2.55
N VAL A 67 -6.78 -1.69 -2.96
CA VAL A 67 -8.15 -2.09 -3.27
C VAL A 67 -9.02 -2.01 -2.01
N VAL A 68 -8.57 -2.57 -0.89
CA VAL A 68 -9.29 -2.48 0.40
C VAL A 68 -9.47 -1.02 0.80
N ALA A 69 -8.43 -0.21 0.70
CA ALA A 69 -8.49 1.20 1.04
C ALA A 69 -9.49 1.97 0.16
N ALA A 70 -9.53 1.68 -1.14
CA ALA A 70 -10.49 2.28 -2.06
C ALA A 70 -11.94 2.03 -1.61
N PHE A 71 -12.30 0.78 -1.35
CA PHE A 71 -13.67 0.41 -1.02
C PHE A 71 -14.12 0.88 0.37
N PHE A 72 -13.26 0.81 1.39
CA PHE A 72 -13.65 1.20 2.74
C PHE A 72 -13.61 2.71 2.97
N PHE A 73 -12.65 3.44 2.37
CA PHE A 73 -12.42 4.84 2.72
C PHE A 73 -12.88 5.83 1.65
N HIS A 74 -13.07 5.38 0.40
CA HIS A 74 -13.25 6.28 -0.73
C HIS A 74 -14.43 5.93 -1.65
N TYR A 75 -15.14 4.83 -1.42
CA TYR A 75 -16.31 4.50 -2.22
C TYR A 75 -17.54 5.28 -1.74
N ASN A 76 -17.71 6.47 -2.32
CA ASN A 76 -18.90 7.28 -2.14
C ASN A 76 -19.29 7.95 -3.47
N PRO A 77 -20.17 7.33 -4.29
CA PRO A 77 -20.55 7.86 -5.61
C PRO A 77 -21.18 9.26 -5.59
N ALA A 78 -21.70 9.71 -4.45
CA ALA A 78 -22.28 11.05 -4.29
C ALA A 78 -21.22 12.14 -4.01
N ASP A 79 -19.98 11.77 -3.69
CA ASP A 79 -18.87 12.67 -3.41
C ASP A 79 -17.77 12.50 -4.46
N GLN A 80 -17.61 13.51 -5.32
CA GLN A 80 -16.61 13.50 -6.39
C GLN A 80 -15.19 13.36 -5.86
N MET A 81 -14.85 13.99 -4.73
CA MET A 81 -13.50 13.94 -4.15
C MET A 81 -13.19 12.54 -3.62
N GLN A 82 -14.19 11.85 -3.06
CA GLN A 82 -14.03 10.45 -2.66
C GLN A 82 -13.84 9.55 -3.87
N MET A 83 -14.64 9.72 -4.92
CA MET A 83 -14.47 8.93 -6.15
C MET A 83 -13.13 9.18 -6.86
N ILE A 84 -12.56 10.39 -6.78
CA ILE A 84 -11.18 10.66 -7.24
C ILE A 84 -10.18 9.83 -6.42
N ASN A 85 -10.31 9.80 -5.10
CA ASN A 85 -9.42 9.01 -4.23
C ASN A 85 -9.61 7.49 -4.42
N PHE A 86 -10.83 7.04 -4.72
CA PHE A 86 -11.14 5.66 -5.08
C PHE A 86 -10.37 5.27 -6.34
N MET A 87 -10.51 6.05 -7.42
CA MET A 87 -9.84 5.78 -8.69
C MET A 87 -8.32 5.89 -8.58
N LYS A 88 -7.81 6.85 -7.78
CA LYS A 88 -6.38 6.94 -7.43
C LYS A 88 -5.87 5.63 -6.83
N ASN A 89 -6.56 5.08 -5.83
CA ASN A 89 -6.14 3.83 -5.20
C ASN A 89 -6.20 2.64 -6.17
N LEU A 90 -7.24 2.57 -7.01
CA LEU A 90 -7.35 1.52 -8.03
C LEU A 90 -6.22 1.60 -9.08
N ALA A 91 -5.86 2.81 -9.51
CA ALA A 91 -4.75 3.04 -10.42
C ALA A 91 -3.40 2.66 -9.78
N ILE A 92 -3.19 2.98 -8.51
CA ILE A 92 -1.98 2.60 -7.78
C ILE A 92 -1.91 1.07 -7.60
N ALA A 93 -3.03 0.41 -7.32
CA ALA A 93 -3.09 -1.06 -7.28
C ALA A 93 -2.67 -1.67 -8.62
N GLY A 94 -3.17 -1.14 -9.74
CA GLY A 94 -2.73 -1.52 -11.09
C GLY A 94 -1.23 -1.31 -11.30
N GLY A 95 -0.67 -0.20 -10.81
CA GLY A 95 0.77 0.06 -10.84
C GLY A 95 1.60 -0.98 -10.06
N PHE A 96 1.11 -1.44 -8.91
CA PHE A 96 1.77 -2.50 -8.16
C PHE A 96 1.62 -3.88 -8.82
N LEU A 97 0.48 -4.19 -9.44
CA LEU A 97 0.33 -5.42 -10.22
C LEU A 97 1.28 -5.42 -11.44
N ALA A 98 1.44 -4.28 -12.10
CA ALA A 98 2.44 -4.12 -13.15
C ALA A 98 3.86 -4.37 -12.61
N LEU A 99 4.21 -3.81 -11.44
CA LEU A 99 5.50 -4.06 -10.77
C LEU A 99 5.69 -5.53 -10.36
N PHE A 100 4.63 -6.22 -9.95
CA PHE A 100 4.67 -7.64 -9.64
C PHE A 100 5.07 -8.47 -10.88
N VAL A 101 4.49 -8.14 -12.03
CA VAL A 101 4.79 -8.81 -13.32
C VAL A 101 6.21 -8.46 -13.78
N THR A 102 6.54 -7.17 -13.90
CA THR A 102 7.83 -6.71 -14.43
C THR A 102 9.00 -7.02 -13.50
N GLY A 103 8.75 -7.10 -12.19
CA GLY A 103 9.75 -7.40 -11.19
C GLY A 103 10.61 -6.20 -10.79
N PRO A 104 11.65 -6.43 -9.95
CA PRO A 104 12.31 -5.37 -9.18
C PRO A 104 13.37 -4.57 -9.95
N GLY A 105 13.72 -4.95 -11.18
CA GLY A 105 14.81 -4.35 -11.95
C GLY A 105 16.21 -4.75 -11.46
N SER A 106 17.23 -4.46 -12.26
CA SER A 106 18.61 -4.95 -12.07
C SER A 106 19.36 -4.34 -10.89
N ILE A 107 18.99 -3.13 -10.45
CA ILE A 107 19.65 -2.43 -9.35
C ILE A 107 19.16 -2.88 -7.95
N SER A 108 18.08 -3.66 -7.91
CA SER A 108 17.38 -4.05 -6.67
C SER A 108 18.18 -5.00 -5.78
N VAL A 109 17.84 -5.03 -4.49
CA VAL A 109 18.35 -6.02 -3.54
C VAL A 109 18.00 -7.44 -3.98
N ASP A 110 16.79 -7.69 -4.45
CA ASP A 110 16.33 -8.99 -4.94
C ASP A 110 17.20 -9.49 -6.11
N ALA A 111 17.55 -8.62 -7.06
CA ALA A 111 18.43 -8.96 -8.18
C ALA A 111 19.85 -9.33 -7.70
N LYS A 112 20.41 -8.55 -6.77
CA LYS A 112 21.74 -8.81 -6.20
C LYS A 112 21.81 -10.09 -5.37
N ARG A 113 20.68 -10.55 -4.83
CA ARG A 113 20.57 -11.81 -4.06
C ARG A 113 20.31 -13.04 -4.93
N GLY A 114 20.15 -12.87 -6.25
CA GLY A 114 19.69 -13.96 -7.13
C GLY A 114 18.25 -14.40 -6.83
N ALA A 115 17.48 -13.60 -6.08
CA ALA A 115 16.14 -13.91 -5.60
C ALA A 115 15.04 -13.40 -6.55
N ALA A 116 15.37 -13.14 -7.82
CA ALA A 116 14.39 -12.74 -8.82
C ALA A 116 13.45 -13.92 -9.13
N ILE A 117 12.42 -14.14 -8.30
CA ILE A 117 11.41 -15.18 -8.49
C ILE A 117 10.75 -14.96 -9.86
N PRO A 118 10.97 -15.79 -10.89
CA PRO A 118 10.31 -15.58 -12.18
C PRO A 118 8.82 -15.86 -12.02
N VAL A 119 7.96 -14.89 -12.38
CA VAL A 119 6.50 -15.13 -12.47
C VAL A 119 6.13 -15.75 -13.82
N LEU A 120 7.02 -15.62 -14.81
CA LEU A 120 6.90 -16.19 -16.15
C LEU A 120 8.26 -16.83 -16.50
N ALA A 121 8.40 -18.11 -16.20
CA ALA A 121 9.40 -19.00 -16.79
C ALA A 121 8.66 -20.23 -17.33
#